data_AF-A0AAW6CSU5-F1
#
_entry.id   AF-A0AAW6CSU5-F1
#
_cell.length_a   1.000
_cell.length_b   1.000
_cell.length_c   1.000
_cell.angle_alpha   90.00
_cell.angle_beta   90.00
_cell.angle_gamma   90.00
#
_symmetry.space_group_name_H-M   'P 1'
#
loop_
_entity.id
_entity.type
_entity.pdbx_description
1 polymer ?
#
loop_
_entity_poly.entity_id
_entity_poly.type
_entity_poly.pdbx_seq_one_letter_code
_entity_poly.pdbx_strand_id
1 'polypeptide(L)'
;MKTKEKKIGLIVTGHGIFATGLTNSLRQIVGVPENYVPIDYRESDFLEDIFNKMIDALNVLKTCDEILVLCDLIGGIPFKTAVKIGISYQK
;
A
#
# COMPACT_ATOMS: atom_id res chain seq x y z
N MET A 1 -24.57 13.53 -17.94
CA MET A 1 -24.01 12.32 -17.29
C MET A 1 -22.99 12.77 -16.26
N LYS A 2 -23.21 12.52 -14.96
CA LYS A 2 -22.14 12.68 -13.96
C LYS A 2 -21.23 11.46 -14.09
N THR A 3 -19.93 11.67 -14.28
CA THR A 3 -18.93 10.61 -14.19
C THR A 3 -19.03 9.98 -12.80
N LYS A 4 -19.10 8.65 -12.73
CA LYS A 4 -19.03 7.90 -11.47
C LYS A 4 -17.70 8.24 -10.80
N GLU A 5 -17.70 8.67 -9.54
CA GLU A 5 -16.47 8.88 -8.79
C GLU A 5 -15.71 7.56 -8.69
N LYS A 6 -14.44 7.56 -9.11
CA LYS A 6 -13.55 6.40 -9.00
C LYS A 6 -13.11 6.25 -7.55
N LYS A 7 -13.29 5.06 -6.99
CA LYS A 7 -12.82 4.69 -5.66
C LYS A 7 -11.35 4.29 -5.74
N ILE A 8 -10.46 5.05 -5.10
CA ILE A 8 -9.01 4.76 -5.07
C ILE A 8 -8.66 4.10 -3.74
N GLY A 9 -8.02 2.93 -3.79
CA GLY A 9 -7.40 2.29 -2.64
C GLY A 9 -5.96 2.79 -2.47
N LEU A 10 -5.53 2.97 -1.23
CA LEU A 10 -4.18 3.43 -0.90
C LEU A 10 -3.42 2.33 -0.15
N ILE A 11 -2.24 2.00 -0.64
CA ILE A 11 -1.25 1.21 0.10
C ILE A 11 -0.09 2.14 0.45
N VAL A 12 0.31 2.18 1.70
CA VAL A 12 1.54 2.85 2.13
C VAL A 12 2.52 1.79 2.59
N THR A 13 3.75 1.82 2.09
CA THR A 13 4.77 0.86 2.48
C THR A 13 6.16 1.48 2.63
N GLY A 14 6.99 0.89 3.48
CA GLY A 14 8.36 1.34 3.70
C GLY A 14 9.10 0.49 4.72
N HIS A 15 10.38 0.78 4.92
CA HIS A 15 11.25 0.07 5.84
C HIS A 15 10.88 0.31 7.32
N GLY A 16 11.22 -0.65 8.16
CA GLY A 16 10.93 -0.63 9.59
C GLY A 16 9.42 -0.52 9.84
N ILE A 17 9.04 0.48 10.64
CA ILE A 17 7.64 0.79 10.97
C ILE A 17 7.14 2.06 10.27
N PHE A 18 7.72 2.41 9.12
CA PHE A 18 7.41 3.64 8.38
C PHE A 18 5.91 3.80 8.10
N ALA A 19 5.28 2.76 7.54
CA ALA A 19 3.87 2.82 7.16
C ALA A 19 2.97 2.93 8.39
N THR A 20 3.25 2.16 9.44
CA THR A 20 2.54 2.26 10.72
C THR A 20 2.70 3.65 11.35
N GLY A 21 3.91 4.19 11.38
CA GLY A 21 4.20 5.52 11.92
C GLY A 21 3.46 6.63 11.18
N LEU A 22 3.47 6.61 9.84
CA LEU A 22 2.73 7.57 9.02
C LEU A 22 1.22 7.47 9.26
N THR A 23 0.70 6.24 9.39
CA THR A 23 -0.73 5.99 9.65
C THR A 23 -1.16 6.54 11.00
N ASN A 24 -0.30 6.47 12.02
CA ASN A 24 -0.58 7.04 13.33
C ASN A 24 -0.70 8.57 13.30
N SER A 25 0.16 9.24 12.53
CA SER A 25 0.05 10.67 12.30
C SER A 25 -1.21 11.03 11.51
N LEU A 26 -1.51 10.28 10.45
CA LEU A 26 -2.70 10.48 9.63
C LEU A 26 -3.98 10.38 10.48
N ARG A 27 -4.06 9.37 11.35
CA ARG A 27 -5.18 9.16 12.27
C ARG A 27 -5.46 10.35 13.19
N GLN A 28 -4.42 11.03 13.66
CA GLN A 28 -4.57 12.19 14.53
C GLN A 28 -5.08 13.43 13.78
N ILE A 29 -4.74 13.56 12.50
CA ILE A 29 -5.07 14.74 11.69
C ILE A 29 -6.45 14.60 11.04
N VAL A 30 -6.74 13.43 10.46
CA VAL A 30 -7.95 13.22 9.62
C VAL A 30 -8.83 12.06 10.06
N GLY A 31 -8.49 11.37 11.16
CA GLY A 31 -9.24 10.20 11.63
C GLY A 31 -8.88 8.90 10.88
N VAL A 32 -9.74 7.89 10.97
CA VAL A 32 -9.46 6.56 10.40
C VAL A 32 -9.58 6.62 8.87
N PRO A 33 -8.48 6.37 8.12
CA PRO A 33 -8.54 6.40 6.66
C PRO A 33 -9.32 5.19 6.13
N GLU A 34 -10.22 5.43 5.18
CA GLU A 34 -10.93 4.39 4.44
C GLU A 34 -10.10 3.90 3.25
N ASN A 35 -10.32 2.65 2.82
CA ASN A 35 -9.66 2.05 1.66
C ASN A 35 -8.13 2.18 1.71
N TYR A 36 -7.56 1.98 2.89
CA TYR A 36 -6.16 2.26 3.20
C TYR A 36 -5.52 1.06 3.88
N VAL A 37 -4.34 0.64 3.41
CA VAL A 37 -3.58 -0.47 4.01
C VAL A 37 -2.12 -0.05 4.22
N PRO A 38 -1.63 0.01 5.47
CA PRO A 38 -0.21 0.18 5.75
C PRO A 38 0.51 -1.17 5.74
N ILE A 39 1.71 -1.21 5.15
CA ILE A 39 2.58 -2.38 5.10
C ILE A 39 3.99 -2.00 5.55
N ASP A 40 4.39 -2.54 6.70
CA ASP A 40 5.75 -2.43 7.21
C ASP A 40 6.66 -3.50 6.60
N TYR A 41 7.88 -3.10 6.22
CA TYR A 41 8.98 -4.00 5.87
C TYR A 41 10.04 -3.98 6.98
N ARG A 42 9.92 -4.91 7.93
CA ARG A 42 10.71 -4.97 9.15
C ARG A 42 12.00 -5.76 8.95
N GLU A 43 12.94 -5.63 9.88
CA GLU A 43 14.20 -6.37 9.85
C GLU A 43 14.02 -7.90 9.83
N SER A 44 12.91 -8.39 10.40
CA SER A 44 12.56 -9.81 10.42
C SER A 44 11.91 -10.31 9.12
N ASP A 45 11.55 -9.42 8.20
CA ASP A 45 10.84 -9.78 6.97
C ASP A 45 11.81 -10.16 5.85
N PHE A 46 11.48 -11.22 5.13
CA PHE A 46 12.11 -11.61 3.88
C PHE A 46 11.44 -10.95 2.68
N LEU A 47 12.06 -11.07 1.49
CA LEU A 47 11.51 -10.54 0.24
C LEU A 47 10.14 -11.14 -0.11
N GLU A 48 9.90 -12.39 0.25
CA GLU A 48 8.62 -13.06 0.02
C GLU A 48 7.52 -12.51 0.94
N ASP A 49 7.87 -12.13 2.17
CA ASP A 49 6.89 -11.58 3.11
C ASP A 49 6.33 -10.25 2.62
N ILE A 50 7.17 -9.34 2.12
CA ILE A 50 6.68 -8.07 1.56
C ILE A 50 5.83 -8.29 0.31
N PHE A 51 6.16 -9.28 -0.52
CA PHE A 51 5.35 -9.64 -1.67
C PHE A 51 3.97 -10.12 -1.24
N ASN A 52 3.90 -11.09 -0.32
CA ASN A 52 2.65 -11.65 0.18
C ASN A 52 1.78 -10.59 0.88
N LYS A 53 2.37 -9.75 1.74
CA LYS A 53 1.67 -8.63 2.38
C LYS A 53 1.05 -7.67 1.35
N MET A 54 1.75 -7.41 0.24
CA MET A 54 1.23 -6.57 -0.84
C MET A 54 0.06 -7.24 -1.57
N ILE A 55 0.15 -8.54 -1.86
CA ILE A 55 -0.97 -9.29 -2.45
C ILE A 55 -2.20 -9.28 -1.53
N ASP A 56 -2.01 -9.46 -0.23
CA ASP A 56 -3.09 -9.40 0.75
C ASP A 56 -3.74 -8.00 0.80
N ALA A 57 -2.93 -6.94 0.75
CA ALA A 57 -3.43 -5.57 0.69
C ALA A 57 -4.25 -5.30 -0.58
N LEU A 58 -3.81 -5.82 -1.74
CA LEU A 58 -4.56 -5.72 -2.99
C LEU A 58 -5.92 -6.45 -2.88
N ASN A 59 -5.95 -7.62 -2.22
CA ASN A 59 -7.20 -8.36 -1.96
C ASN A 59 -8.16 -7.60 -1.04
N VAL A 60 -7.65 -6.94 0.00
CA VAL A 60 -8.46 -6.06 0.87
C VAL A 60 -9.06 -4.91 0.06
N LEU A 61 -8.29 -4.35 -0.87
CA LEU A 61 -8.70 -3.21 -1.70
C LEU A 61 -9.38 -3.60 -3.02
N LYS A 62 -9.77 -4.88 -3.21
CA LYS A 62 -10.31 -5.40 -4.49
C LYS A 62 -11.57 -4.68 -5.00
N THR A 63 -12.32 -4.02 -4.11
CA THR A 63 -13.53 -3.26 -4.46
C THR A 63 -13.26 -1.83 -4.91
N CYS A 64 -12.04 -1.33 -4.74
CA CYS A 64 -11.62 -0.04 -5.29
C CYS A 64 -11.43 -0.17 -6.81
N ASP A 65 -11.67 0.88 -7.57
CA ASP A 65 -11.48 0.91 -9.02
C ASP A 65 -9.98 0.91 -9.36
N GLU A 66 -9.19 1.68 -8.61
CA GLU A 66 -7.74 1.84 -8.78
C GLU A 66 -7.02 1.70 -7.44
N ILE A 67 -5.73 1.38 -7.48
CA ILE A 67 -4.90 1.27 -6.29
C ILE A 67 -3.62 2.09 -6.51
N LEU A 68 -3.31 2.95 -5.55
CA LEU A 68 -2.08 3.73 -5.49
C LEU A 68 -1.19 3.15 -4.39
N VAL A 69 0.08 2.87 -4.73
CA VAL A 69 1.08 2.43 -3.76
C VAL A 69 2.09 3.54 -3.51
N LEU A 70 2.16 4.03 -2.27
CA LEU A 70 3.12 5.03 -1.83
C LEU A 70 4.26 4.34 -1.08
N CYS A 71 5.49 4.59 -1.53
CA CYS A 71 6.69 3.99 -0.96
C CYS A 71 7.55 5.05 -0.28
N ASP A 72 8.28 4.66 0.76
CA ASP A 72 9.24 5.50 1.48
C ASP A 72 10.40 5.99 0.61
N LEU A 73 11.02 5.09 -0.16
CA LEU A 73 12.25 5.36 -0.91
C LEU A 73 12.25 4.66 -2.27
N ILE A 74 12.61 5.42 -3.31
CA ILE A 74 12.84 4.88 -4.65
C ILE A 74 14.01 3.87 -4.65
N GLY A 75 13.82 2.72 -5.30
CA GLY A 75 14.82 1.66 -5.40
C GLY A 75 14.97 0.77 -4.16
N GLY A 76 14.25 1.06 -3.07
CA GLY A 76 14.14 0.18 -1.90
C GLY A 76 13.38 -1.11 -2.20
N ILE A 77 13.45 -2.08 -1.28
CA ILE A 77 12.72 -3.36 -1.40
C ILE A 77 11.20 -3.14 -1.53
N PRO A 78 10.55 -2.33 -0.67
CA PRO A 78 9.11 -2.04 -0.80
C PRO A 78 8.74 -1.48 -2.18
N PHE A 79 9.51 -0.50 -2.66
CA PHE A 79 9.31 0.12 -3.98
C PHE A 79 9.48 -0.88 -5.13
N LYS A 80 10.59 -1.64 -5.14
CA LYS A 80 10.86 -2.63 -6.20
C LYS A 80 9.78 -3.69 -6.26
N THR A 81 9.31 -4.17 -5.10
CA THR A 81 8.20 -5.12 -5.02
C THR A 81 6.91 -4.52 -5.56
N ALA A 82 6.57 -3.28 -5.19
CA ALA A 82 5.40 -2.57 -5.71
C ALA A 82 5.45 -2.40 -7.24
N VAL A 83 6.60 -2.00 -7.80
CA VAL A 83 6.79 -1.87 -9.26
C VAL A 83 6.64 -3.22 -9.96
N LYS A 84 7.30 -4.27 -9.43
CA LYS A 84 7.20 -5.62 -10.01
C LYS A 84 5.76 -6.10 -10.06
N ILE A 85 5.02 -5.94 -8.97
CA ILE A 85 3.60 -6.29 -8.92
C ILE A 85 2.81 -5.42 -9.91
N GLY A 86 2.98 -4.10 -9.89
CA GLY A 86 2.26 -3.18 -10.78
C GLY A 86 2.43 -3.45 -12.27
N ILE A 87 3.61 -3.94 -12.70
CA ILE A 87 3.85 -4.33 -14.09
C ILE A 87 3.10 -5.62 -14.47
N SER A 88 3.03 -6.58 -13.54
CA SER A 88 2.40 -7.89 -13.78
C SER A 88 0.92 -7.94 -13.36
N TYR A 89 0.41 -6.89 -12.74
CA TYR A 89 -0.93 -6.89 -12.16
C TYR A 89 -1.99 -6.79 -13.26
N GLN A 90 -2.73 -7.88 -13.44
CA GLN A 90 -3.96 -7.93 -14.21
C GLN A 90 -5.10 -8.05 -13.22
N LYS A 91 -6.04 -7.12 -13.31
CA LYS A 91 -7.21 -7.07 -12.43
C LYS A 91 -8.37 -7.86 -13.02
#